data_AF-S5LZS7-F1
#
_entry.id   AF-S5LZS7-F1
#
_cell.length_a   1.000
_cell.length_b   1.000
_cell.length_c   1.000
_cell.angle_alpha   90.00
_cell.angle_beta   90.00
_cell.angle_gamma   90.00
#
_symmetry.space_group_name_H-M   'P 1'
#
loop_
_entity.id
_entity.type
_entity.pdbx_description
1 polymer ?
#
loop_
_entity_poly.entity_id
_entity_poly.type
_entity_poly.pdbx_seq_one_letter_code
_entity_poly.pdbx_strand_id
1 'polypeptide(L)'
;MENINNFKNYIDEISVNWFKKFINEKIDSFRNGFLEDNDQGFGDFTPDINVTSYILNKVKIDIENIKQYNEIKNFISKYSLKIKNKDDLISAGDAAQLELLETIEKNPNNIQEKITELIMKMQINNITKNLDKSLKILESLLNKLGEETLINEIEYEDLQYILESNLEKTLEKLKKWNIENPKQSDFYKEEMKIVENDPDFEKKREASEIIEHYFGNIIGQEIDEEEMEGLNVQNINERSKIVIFNKGIMISEELRGKIELISQIYKNSNQFKKSNI
;
A
#
# COMPACT_ATOMS: atom_id res chain seq x y z
N MET A 1 -17.31 -35.46 -1.21
CA MET A 1 -16.15 -35.10 -2.04
C MET A 1 -15.55 -33.88 -1.38
N GLU A 2 -14.41 -34.04 -0.70
CA GLU A 2 -13.64 -32.89 -0.22
C GLU A 2 -13.23 -32.08 -1.45
N ASN A 3 -13.47 -30.76 -1.44
CA ASN A 3 -12.94 -29.88 -2.47
C ASN A 3 -11.42 -29.96 -2.37
N ILE A 4 -10.81 -30.76 -3.25
CA ILE A 4 -9.37 -30.75 -3.47
C ILE A 4 -9.06 -29.41 -4.17
N ASN A 5 -8.91 -28.36 -3.37
CA ASN A 5 -8.45 -27.07 -3.86
C ASN A 5 -6.94 -27.19 -4.13
N ASN A 6 -6.54 -26.86 -5.35
CA ASN A 6 -5.14 -26.61 -5.66
C ASN A 6 -4.70 -25.30 -5.00
N PHE A 7 -3.39 -25.10 -4.90
CA PHE A 7 -2.81 -23.95 -4.23
C PHE A 7 -3.23 -22.62 -4.87
N LYS A 8 -3.40 -22.59 -6.20
CA LYS A 8 -3.90 -21.42 -6.93
C LYS A 8 -5.28 -20.97 -6.45
N ASN A 9 -6.26 -21.86 -6.36
CA ASN A 9 -7.62 -21.51 -5.93
C ASN A 9 -7.62 -20.94 -4.50
N TYR A 10 -6.78 -21.50 -3.62
CA TYR A 10 -6.59 -21.00 -2.27
C TYR A 10 -5.99 -19.59 -2.24
N ILE A 11 -4.95 -19.35 -3.05
CA ILE A 11 -4.34 -18.02 -3.18
C ILE A 11 -5.31 -17.02 -3.81
N ASP A 12 -6.11 -17.42 -4.80
CA ASP A 12 -7.14 -16.58 -5.41
C ASP A 12 -8.17 -16.14 -4.36
N GLU A 13 -8.71 -17.07 -3.56
CA GLU A 13 -9.69 -16.75 -2.52
C GLU A 13 -9.13 -15.77 -1.48
N ILE A 14 -7.95 -16.07 -0.93
CA ILE A 14 -7.32 -15.23 0.10
C ILE A 14 -6.95 -13.86 -0.45
N SER A 15 -6.32 -13.82 -1.63
CA SER A 15 -5.85 -12.57 -2.22
C SER A 15 -7.00 -11.64 -2.60
N VAL A 16 -8.11 -12.17 -3.12
CA VAL A 16 -9.29 -11.38 -3.49
C VAL A 16 -9.97 -10.81 -2.24
N ASN A 17 -10.17 -11.62 -1.21
CA ASN A 17 -10.78 -11.17 0.04
C ASN A 17 -9.92 -10.10 0.72
N TRP A 18 -8.61 -10.35 0.83
CA TRP A 18 -7.66 -9.38 1.37
C TRP A 18 -7.66 -8.09 0.55
N PHE A 19 -7.52 -8.19 -0.78
CA PHE A 19 -7.41 -7.03 -1.66
C PHE A 19 -8.65 -6.14 -1.57
N LYS A 20 -9.85 -6.73 -1.67
CA LYS A 20 -11.12 -5.99 -1.58
C LYS A 20 -11.25 -5.27 -0.24
N LYS A 21 -10.89 -5.93 0.86
CA LYS A 21 -10.94 -5.32 2.19
C LYS A 21 -9.95 -4.16 2.28
N PHE A 22 -8.68 -4.42 2.00
CA PHE A 22 -7.60 -3.45 2.16
C PHE A 22 -7.78 -2.21 1.29
N ILE A 23 -8.14 -2.37 0.01
CA ILE A 23 -8.31 -1.24 -0.90
C ILE A 23 -9.54 -0.40 -0.54
N ASN A 24 -10.64 -1.02 -0.08
CA ASN A 24 -11.82 -0.27 0.35
C ASN A 24 -11.53 0.53 1.62
N GLU A 25 -10.82 -0.05 2.61
CA GLU A 25 -10.37 0.69 3.79
C GLU A 25 -9.54 1.92 3.40
N LYS A 26 -8.59 1.77 2.47
CA LYS A 26 -7.76 2.87 1.99
C LYS A 26 -8.56 3.93 1.21
N ILE A 27 -9.50 3.51 0.37
CA ILE A 27 -10.39 4.42 -0.36
C ILE A 27 -11.30 5.19 0.60
N ASP A 28 -11.86 4.53 1.60
CA ASP A 28 -12.76 5.18 2.57
C ASP A 28 -11.99 6.13 3.48
N SER A 29 -10.79 5.74 3.95
CA SER A 29 -9.90 6.64 4.69
C SER A 29 -9.54 7.87 3.87
N PHE A 30 -9.20 7.70 2.59
CA PHE A 30 -8.92 8.81 1.70
C PHE A 30 -10.15 9.68 1.47
N ARG A 31 -11.32 9.09 1.24
CA ARG A 31 -12.57 9.83 1.05
C ARG A 31 -12.89 10.71 2.27
N ASN A 32 -12.76 10.15 3.47
CA ASN A 32 -13.07 10.87 4.69
C ASN A 32 -12.06 12.01 4.88
N GLY A 33 -10.75 11.75 4.80
CA GLY A 33 -9.73 12.81 4.90
C GLY A 33 -9.88 13.88 3.81
N PHE A 34 -10.13 13.49 2.56
CA PHE A 34 -10.22 14.42 1.44
C PHE A 34 -11.49 15.28 1.45
N LEU A 35 -12.60 14.82 2.06
CA LEU A 35 -13.85 15.57 2.15
C LEU A 35 -14.04 16.28 3.49
N GLU A 36 -13.44 15.78 4.57
CA GLU A 36 -13.62 16.28 5.94
C GLU A 36 -12.49 17.23 6.38
N ASP A 37 -11.24 17.11 5.87
CA ASP A 37 -10.11 18.00 6.22
C ASP A 37 -10.06 19.30 5.39
N ASN A 38 -11.21 19.92 5.11
CA ASN A 38 -11.29 21.21 4.41
C ASN A 38 -10.67 22.39 5.19
N ASP A 39 -10.11 22.16 6.39
CA ASP A 39 -9.57 23.23 7.22
C ASP A 39 -8.03 23.40 7.20
N GLN A 40 -7.21 22.46 6.70
CA GLN A 40 -5.74 22.59 6.89
C GLN A 40 -4.77 22.13 5.77
N GLY A 41 -5.21 21.51 4.67
CA GLY A 41 -4.27 20.85 3.74
C GLY A 41 -4.00 21.49 2.36
N PHE A 42 -4.97 22.22 1.79
CA PHE A 42 -4.96 22.57 0.35
C PHE A 42 -5.21 24.06 0.04
N GLY A 43 -5.15 24.95 1.02
CA GLY A 43 -5.50 26.37 0.86
C GLY A 43 -6.96 26.57 0.44
N ASP A 44 -7.24 27.53 -0.45
CA ASP A 44 -8.60 27.86 -0.95
C ASP A 44 -9.21 26.80 -1.91
N PHE A 45 -8.55 25.65 -2.11
CA PHE A 45 -9.07 24.60 -2.98
C PHE A 45 -10.13 23.76 -2.26
N THR A 46 -11.37 23.82 -2.74
CA THR A 46 -12.43 22.89 -2.34
C THR A 46 -12.54 21.75 -3.36
N PRO A 47 -12.46 20.48 -2.97
CA PRO A 47 -12.68 19.37 -3.90
C PRO A 47 -14.09 19.36 -4.50
N ASP A 48 -14.22 18.97 -5.77
CA ASP A 48 -15.54 18.72 -6.37
C ASP A 48 -16.10 17.39 -5.86
N ILE A 49 -17.14 17.47 -5.04
CA ILE A 49 -17.78 16.32 -4.40
C ILE A 49 -18.41 15.37 -5.43
N ASN A 50 -18.97 15.91 -6.53
CA ASN A 50 -19.62 15.09 -7.55
C ASN A 50 -18.57 14.29 -8.32
N VAL A 51 -17.46 14.92 -8.68
CA VAL A 51 -16.32 14.28 -9.36
C VAL A 51 -15.68 13.21 -8.47
N THR A 52 -15.41 13.57 -7.21
CA THR A 52 -14.87 12.65 -6.20
C THR A 52 -15.75 11.42 -6.05
N SER A 53 -17.06 11.62 -5.85
CA SER A 53 -18.03 10.54 -5.69
C SER A 53 -18.12 9.67 -6.94
N TYR A 54 -18.12 10.28 -8.14
CA TYR A 54 -18.17 9.55 -9.40
C TYR A 54 -16.95 8.62 -9.58
N ILE A 55 -15.74 9.15 -9.34
CA ILE A 55 -14.50 8.38 -9.48
C ILE A 55 -14.46 7.25 -8.44
N LEU A 56 -14.74 7.52 -7.17
CA LEU A 56 -14.73 6.51 -6.13
C LEU A 56 -15.75 5.41 -6.36
N ASN A 57 -16.96 5.75 -6.79
CA ASN A 57 -17.99 4.75 -7.11
C ASN A 57 -17.55 3.85 -8.27
N LYS A 58 -16.93 4.41 -9.31
CA LYS A 58 -16.38 3.63 -10.42
C LYS A 58 -15.29 2.65 -9.94
N VAL A 59 -14.39 3.12 -9.09
CA VAL A 59 -13.32 2.30 -8.51
C VAL A 59 -13.91 1.18 -7.65
N LYS A 60 -14.90 1.48 -6.80
CA LYS A 60 -15.60 0.47 -5.98
C LYS A 60 -16.29 -0.61 -6.81
N ILE A 61 -16.99 -0.21 -7.89
CA ILE A 61 -17.59 -1.17 -8.83
C ILE A 61 -16.52 -2.07 -9.46
N ASP A 62 -15.39 -1.52 -9.87
CA ASP A 62 -14.30 -2.32 -10.43
C ASP A 62 -13.70 -3.28 -9.40
N ILE A 63 -13.58 -2.87 -8.12
CA ILE A 63 -13.14 -3.73 -7.01
C ILE A 63 -14.12 -4.88 -6.78
N GLU A 64 -15.43 -4.61 -6.74
CA GLU A 64 -16.47 -5.62 -6.49
C GLU A 64 -16.43 -6.75 -7.53
N ASN A 65 -16.11 -6.40 -8.78
CA ASN A 65 -16.06 -7.33 -9.90
C ASN A 65 -14.84 -8.26 -9.91
N ILE A 66 -13.84 -8.03 -9.06
CA ILE A 66 -12.66 -8.89 -8.95
C ILE A 66 -13.03 -10.23 -8.31
N LYS A 67 -12.61 -11.33 -8.93
CA LYS A 67 -12.91 -12.71 -8.51
C LYS A 67 -11.67 -13.60 -8.38
N GLN A 68 -10.54 -13.17 -8.93
CA GLN A 68 -9.31 -13.97 -9.01
C GLN A 68 -8.08 -13.08 -9.01
N TYR A 69 -6.93 -13.63 -8.60
CA TYR A 69 -5.68 -12.89 -8.41
C TYR A 69 -5.22 -12.15 -9.66
N ASN A 70 -5.40 -12.75 -10.84
CA ASN A 70 -5.02 -12.10 -12.09
C ASN A 70 -5.86 -10.82 -12.38
N GLU A 71 -7.10 -10.77 -11.92
CA GLU A 71 -7.94 -9.56 -12.07
C GLU A 71 -7.47 -8.44 -11.13
N ILE A 72 -6.88 -8.77 -9.98
CA ILE A 72 -6.21 -7.80 -9.11
C ILE A 72 -5.04 -7.14 -9.84
N LYS A 73 -4.21 -7.93 -10.53
CA LYS A 73 -3.09 -7.39 -11.34
C LYS A 73 -3.59 -6.46 -12.45
N ASN A 74 -4.68 -6.84 -13.12
CA ASN A 74 -5.30 -6.00 -14.15
C ASN A 74 -5.84 -4.69 -13.57
N PHE A 75 -6.47 -4.75 -12.39
CA PHE A 75 -6.93 -3.57 -11.68
C PHE A 75 -5.75 -2.64 -11.34
N ILE A 76 -4.68 -3.18 -10.74
CA ILE A 76 -3.48 -2.39 -10.41
C ILE A 76 -2.89 -1.76 -11.67
N SER A 77 -2.76 -2.50 -12.76
CA SER A 77 -2.23 -1.99 -14.03
C SER A 77 -3.12 -0.89 -14.65
N LYS A 78 -4.44 -0.99 -14.48
CA LYS A 78 -5.42 0.01 -14.96
C LYS A 78 -5.30 1.33 -14.19
N TYR A 79 -5.04 1.26 -12.90
CA TYR A 79 -5.06 2.40 -11.98
C TYR A 79 -3.68 2.92 -11.58
N SER A 80 -2.61 2.20 -11.93
CA SER A 80 -1.24 2.67 -11.76
C SER A 80 -0.81 3.53 -12.95
N LEU A 81 -0.20 4.68 -12.64
CA LEU A 81 0.47 5.53 -13.61
C LEU A 81 1.74 4.80 -14.09
N LYS A 82 1.83 4.54 -15.39
CA LYS A 82 2.99 3.89 -16.03
C LYS A 82 4.19 4.84 -16.06
N ILE A 83 4.87 4.97 -14.93
CA ILE A 83 6.05 5.80 -14.79
C ILE A 83 7.29 4.92 -14.97
N LYS A 84 8.16 5.28 -15.93
CA LYS A 84 9.26 4.42 -16.41
C LYS A 84 10.54 4.44 -15.57
N ASN A 85 10.64 5.23 -14.50
CA ASN A 85 11.90 5.45 -13.78
C ASN A 85 11.86 5.02 -12.30
N LYS A 86 13.05 4.61 -11.80
CA LYS A 86 13.29 3.93 -10.51
C LYS A 86 13.01 4.75 -9.24
N ASP A 87 12.78 6.06 -9.34
CA ASP A 87 12.38 6.90 -8.20
C ASP A 87 10.90 7.27 -8.28
N ASP A 88 10.10 6.43 -7.63
CA ASP A 88 8.63 6.43 -7.68
C ASP A 88 7.97 7.76 -7.25
N LEU A 89 8.65 8.60 -6.45
CA LEU A 89 8.09 9.84 -5.88
C LEU A 89 8.32 11.06 -6.78
N ILE A 90 9.57 11.29 -7.22
CA ILE A 90 9.93 12.44 -8.05
C ILE A 90 9.22 12.34 -9.41
N SER A 91 9.24 11.14 -9.99
CA SER A 91 8.67 10.91 -11.31
C SER A 91 7.13 10.88 -11.36
N ALA A 92 6.47 10.57 -10.23
CA ALA A 92 5.01 10.71 -10.11
C ALA A 92 4.59 12.16 -9.87
N GLY A 93 5.35 12.91 -9.07
CA GLY A 93 5.17 14.34 -8.85
C GLY A 93 5.35 15.14 -10.14
N ASP A 94 6.40 14.87 -10.90
CA ASP A 94 6.70 15.55 -12.17
C ASP A 94 5.63 15.27 -13.24
N ALA A 95 5.21 14.00 -13.38
CA ALA A 95 4.17 13.63 -14.34
C ALA A 95 2.82 14.23 -13.97
N ALA A 96 2.47 14.22 -12.68
CA ALA A 96 1.26 14.84 -12.19
C ALA A 96 1.30 16.36 -12.38
N GLN A 97 2.41 17.04 -12.06
CA GLN A 97 2.56 18.48 -12.28
C GLN A 97 2.46 18.87 -13.76
N LEU A 98 3.06 18.08 -14.66
CA LEU A 98 2.91 18.28 -16.11
C LEU A 98 1.45 18.12 -16.55
N GLU A 99 0.76 17.08 -16.09
CA GLU A 99 -0.67 16.89 -16.38
C GLU A 99 -1.53 18.01 -15.79
N LEU A 100 -1.18 18.52 -14.60
CA LEU A 100 -1.85 19.64 -13.92
C LEU A 100 -1.67 20.95 -14.70
N LEU A 101 -0.44 21.25 -15.14
CA LEU A 101 -0.11 22.43 -15.94
C LEU A 101 -0.82 22.38 -17.30
N GLU A 102 -0.75 21.25 -18.02
CA GLU A 102 -1.46 21.08 -19.29
C GLU A 102 -2.97 21.21 -19.14
N THR A 103 -3.51 20.73 -18.02
CA THR A 103 -4.94 20.77 -17.71
C THR A 103 -5.41 22.20 -17.43
N ILE A 104 -4.64 22.97 -16.66
CA ILE A 104 -4.90 24.39 -16.40
C ILE A 104 -4.86 25.19 -17.69
N GLU A 105 -3.88 24.93 -18.58
CA GLU A 105 -3.77 25.61 -19.87
C GLU A 105 -4.92 25.27 -20.83
N LYS A 106 -5.38 24.01 -20.86
CA LYS A 106 -6.40 23.54 -21.81
C LYS A 106 -7.84 23.80 -21.34
N ASN A 107 -8.10 23.88 -20.04
CA ASN A 107 -9.47 23.94 -19.50
C ASN A 107 -9.62 24.97 -18.35
N PRO A 108 -9.44 26.28 -18.63
CA PRO A 108 -9.44 27.32 -17.61
C PRO A 108 -10.78 27.47 -16.86
N ASN A 109 -11.90 27.00 -17.44
CA ASN A 109 -13.23 27.18 -16.87
C ASN A 109 -13.67 26.03 -15.93
N ASN A 110 -13.02 24.87 -15.97
CA ASN A 110 -13.35 23.68 -15.15
C ASN A 110 -12.13 23.19 -14.35
N ILE A 111 -11.24 24.11 -13.95
CA ILE A 111 -9.97 23.79 -13.29
C ILE A 111 -10.20 22.95 -12.03
N GLN A 112 -11.20 23.27 -11.22
CA GLN A 112 -11.49 22.60 -9.94
C GLN A 112 -11.85 21.12 -10.12
N GLU A 113 -12.75 20.79 -11.06
CA GLU A 113 -13.10 19.40 -11.41
C GLU A 113 -11.87 18.62 -11.86
N LYS A 114 -11.02 19.24 -12.67
CA LYS A 114 -9.85 18.56 -13.24
C LYS A 114 -8.71 18.38 -12.25
N ILE A 115 -8.46 19.35 -11.38
CA ILE A 115 -7.53 19.21 -10.25
C ILE A 115 -8.04 18.11 -9.31
N THR A 116 -9.34 18.08 -9.02
CA THR A 116 -9.96 17.00 -8.24
C THR A 116 -9.70 15.65 -8.91
N GLU A 117 -10.00 15.49 -10.20
CA GLU A 117 -9.76 14.25 -10.96
C GLU A 117 -8.29 13.79 -10.87
N LEU A 118 -7.34 14.72 -10.99
CA LEU A 118 -5.92 14.41 -10.93
C LEU A 118 -5.49 13.95 -9.54
N ILE A 119 -5.88 14.67 -8.48
CA ILE A 119 -5.56 14.28 -7.09
C ILE A 119 -6.10 12.87 -6.82
N MET A 120 -7.34 12.60 -7.23
CA MET A 120 -7.95 11.27 -7.11
C MET A 120 -7.13 10.19 -7.81
N LYS A 121 -6.70 10.41 -9.07
CA LYS A 121 -5.86 9.47 -9.83
C LYS A 121 -4.53 9.22 -9.14
N MET A 122 -3.86 10.26 -8.65
CA MET A 122 -2.59 10.13 -7.94
C MET A 122 -2.72 9.26 -6.69
N GLN A 123 -3.75 9.50 -5.88
CA GLN A 123 -3.96 8.76 -4.64
C GLN A 123 -4.31 7.30 -4.91
N ILE A 124 -5.18 7.01 -5.88
CA ILE A 124 -5.48 5.64 -6.30
C ILE A 124 -4.21 4.96 -6.86
N ASN A 125 -3.39 5.67 -7.62
CA ASN A 125 -2.10 5.15 -8.09
C ASN A 125 -1.16 4.80 -6.92
N ASN A 126 -1.05 5.64 -5.90
CA ASN A 126 -0.20 5.38 -4.75
C ASN A 126 -0.68 4.14 -3.97
N ILE A 127 -1.98 4.06 -3.69
CA ILE A 127 -2.61 2.90 -3.05
C ILE A 127 -2.32 1.62 -3.86
N THR A 128 -2.55 1.65 -5.17
CA THR A 128 -2.35 0.46 -6.03
C THR A 128 -0.88 0.06 -6.18
N LYS A 129 0.07 1.00 -6.19
CA LYS A 129 1.51 0.69 -6.18
C LYS A 129 1.94 0.00 -4.89
N ASN A 130 1.41 0.42 -3.74
CA ASN A 130 1.75 -0.20 -2.46
C ASN A 130 1.10 -1.59 -2.31
N LEU A 131 -0.11 -1.77 -2.85
CA LEU A 131 -0.75 -3.08 -3.00
C LEU A 131 0.07 -4.03 -3.88
N ASP A 132 0.58 -3.56 -5.03
CA ASP A 132 1.45 -4.36 -5.92
C ASP A 132 2.68 -4.91 -5.18
N LYS A 133 3.35 -4.07 -4.39
CA LYS A 133 4.52 -4.47 -3.60
C LYS A 133 4.18 -5.56 -2.58
N SER A 134 2.97 -5.51 -2.00
CA SER A 134 2.49 -6.50 -1.04
C SER A 134 2.19 -7.84 -1.72
N LEU A 135 1.53 -7.81 -2.88
CA LEU A 135 1.11 -8.99 -3.64
C LEU A 135 2.28 -9.81 -4.22
N LYS A 136 3.48 -9.23 -4.35
CA LYS A 136 4.69 -9.96 -4.78
C LYS A 136 5.00 -11.20 -3.94
N ILE A 137 4.52 -11.24 -2.69
CA ILE A 137 4.63 -12.44 -1.86
C ILE A 137 3.87 -13.63 -2.47
N LEU A 138 2.70 -13.40 -3.05
CA LEU A 138 1.88 -14.44 -3.68
C LEU A 138 2.54 -14.96 -4.95
N GLU A 139 3.19 -14.09 -5.73
CA GLU A 139 3.99 -14.54 -6.87
C GLU A 139 5.14 -15.44 -6.42
N SER A 140 5.83 -15.06 -5.34
CA SER A 140 6.88 -15.90 -4.78
C SER A 140 6.36 -17.24 -4.28
N LEU A 141 5.16 -17.31 -3.73
CA LEU A 141 4.53 -18.54 -3.29
C LEU A 141 4.17 -19.44 -4.48
N LEU A 142 3.39 -18.93 -5.42
CA LEU A 142 2.93 -19.68 -6.60
C LEU A 142 4.10 -20.21 -7.43
N ASN A 143 5.16 -19.41 -7.61
CA ASN A 143 6.35 -19.82 -8.36
C ASN A 143 7.16 -20.90 -7.66
N LYS A 144 7.23 -20.92 -6.32
CA LYS A 144 8.06 -21.85 -5.56
C LYS A 144 7.34 -23.14 -5.18
N LEU A 145 6.05 -23.04 -4.85
CA LEU A 145 5.23 -24.16 -4.38
C LEU A 145 4.43 -24.82 -5.52
N GLY A 146 4.28 -24.13 -6.67
CA GLY A 146 3.54 -24.61 -7.83
C GLY A 146 2.04 -24.28 -7.76
N GLU A 147 1.49 -23.71 -8.82
CA GLU A 147 0.08 -23.30 -8.89
C GLU A 147 -0.89 -24.49 -8.75
N GLU A 148 -0.55 -25.61 -9.38
CA GLU A 148 -1.40 -26.81 -9.46
C GLU A 148 -1.16 -27.80 -8.32
N THR A 149 -0.20 -27.53 -7.43
CA THR A 149 0.10 -28.38 -6.28
C THR A 149 -1.11 -28.44 -5.35
N LEU A 150 -1.43 -29.62 -4.83
CA LEU A 150 -2.51 -29.76 -3.87
C LEU A 150 -2.12 -29.14 -2.54
N ILE A 151 -3.03 -28.43 -1.88
CA ILE A 151 -2.71 -27.71 -0.62
C ILE A 151 -2.22 -28.68 0.46
N ASN A 152 -2.79 -29.88 0.52
CA ASN A 152 -2.42 -30.93 1.47
C ASN A 152 -1.09 -31.64 1.13
N GLU A 153 -0.45 -31.32 0.01
CA GLU A 153 0.89 -31.77 -0.37
C GLU A 153 1.97 -30.72 -0.05
N ILE A 154 1.56 -29.48 0.20
CA ILE A 154 2.48 -28.39 0.57
C ILE A 154 2.82 -28.52 2.05
N GLU A 155 4.12 -28.65 2.35
CA GLU A 155 4.64 -28.62 3.71
C GLU A 155 4.47 -27.22 4.31
N TYR A 156 3.90 -27.16 5.51
CA TYR A 156 3.67 -25.92 6.22
C TYR A 156 4.96 -25.14 6.46
N GLU A 157 6.06 -25.83 6.73
CA GLU A 157 7.37 -25.23 6.97
C GLU A 157 7.93 -24.51 5.73
N ASP A 158 7.69 -25.06 4.53
CA ASP A 158 8.09 -24.41 3.27
C ASP A 158 7.27 -23.15 3.00
N LEU A 159 5.95 -23.21 3.24
CA LEU A 159 5.08 -22.05 3.20
C LEU A 159 5.60 -20.96 4.13
N GLN A 160 5.85 -21.32 5.39
CA GLN A 160 6.31 -20.40 6.42
C GLN A 160 7.63 -19.73 6.04
N TYR A 161 8.62 -20.53 5.63
CA TYR A 161 9.92 -20.03 5.22
C TYR A 161 9.83 -19.03 4.05
N ILE A 162 8.99 -19.29 3.05
CA ILE A 162 8.81 -18.39 1.91
C ILE A 162 8.18 -17.06 2.33
N LEU A 163 7.17 -17.11 3.20
CA LEU A 163 6.47 -15.92 3.69
C LEU A 163 7.40 -15.04 4.53
N GLU A 164 8.09 -15.64 5.50
CA GLU A 164 9.05 -14.96 6.37
C GLU A 164 10.21 -14.35 5.58
N SER A 165 10.79 -15.10 4.64
CA SER A 165 11.87 -14.60 3.78
C SER A 165 11.45 -13.39 2.93
N ASN A 166 10.18 -13.33 2.50
CA ASN A 166 9.67 -12.16 1.77
C ASN A 166 9.31 -10.98 2.67
N LEU A 167 8.88 -11.23 3.91
CA LEU A 167 8.66 -10.21 4.92
C LEU A 167 9.98 -9.57 5.35
N GLU A 168 11.02 -10.37 5.57
CA GLU A 168 12.34 -9.89 6.02
C GLU A 168 12.92 -8.84 5.08
N LYS A 169 12.73 -8.98 3.77
CA LYS A 169 13.16 -7.98 2.78
C LYS A 169 12.55 -6.60 3.00
N THR A 170 11.33 -6.53 3.50
CA THR A 170 10.65 -5.26 3.82
C THR A 170 11.06 -4.77 5.21
N LEU A 171 11.20 -5.67 6.18
CA LEU A 171 11.73 -5.35 7.50
C LEU A 171 13.10 -4.71 7.43
N GLU A 172 14.01 -5.26 6.62
CA GLU A 172 15.35 -4.68 6.43
C GLU A 172 15.32 -3.25 5.86
N LYS A 173 14.34 -2.92 5.01
CA LYS A 173 14.16 -1.53 4.55
C LYS A 173 13.77 -0.62 5.71
N LEU A 174 12.84 -1.05 6.57
CA LEU A 174 12.39 -0.26 7.71
C LEU A 174 13.48 -0.15 8.78
N LYS A 175 14.20 -1.24 9.10
CA LYS A 175 15.35 -1.22 10.00
C LYS A 175 16.41 -0.23 9.53
N LYS A 176 16.73 -0.24 8.23
CA LYS A 176 17.67 0.73 7.65
C LYS A 176 17.16 2.16 7.82
N TRP A 177 15.89 2.40 7.50
CA TRP A 177 15.28 3.71 7.71
C TRP A 177 15.33 4.14 9.17
N ASN A 178 15.11 3.22 10.11
CA ASN A 178 15.14 3.48 11.54
C ASN A 178 16.53 3.89 12.04
N ILE A 179 17.58 3.23 11.53
CA ILE A 179 18.97 3.58 11.83
C ILE A 179 19.29 4.99 11.33
N GLU A 180 18.76 5.35 10.16
CA GLU A 180 18.93 6.68 9.57
C GLU A 180 18.11 7.76 10.29
N ASN A 181 17.02 7.38 11.00
CA ASN A 181 16.06 8.29 11.63
C ASN A 181 15.70 7.86 13.08
N PRO A 182 16.69 7.80 13.99
CA PRO A 182 16.52 7.16 15.31
C PRO A 182 15.51 7.86 16.23
N LYS A 183 15.38 9.19 16.13
CA LYS A 183 14.42 9.95 16.95
C LYS A 183 12.97 9.53 16.66
N GLN A 184 12.68 9.27 15.39
CA GLN A 184 11.35 8.87 14.94
C GLN A 184 11.10 7.40 15.29
N SER A 185 12.12 6.56 15.20
CA SER A 185 11.99 5.13 15.54
C SER A 185 11.72 4.85 17.02
N ASP A 186 12.12 5.75 17.92
CA ASP A 186 11.84 5.59 19.35
C ASP A 186 10.34 5.54 19.67
N PHE A 187 9.48 6.14 18.83
CA PHE A 187 8.03 6.21 19.03
C PHE A 187 7.29 4.88 18.79
N TYR A 188 7.88 3.96 18.01
CA TYR A 188 7.27 2.66 17.69
C TYR A 188 8.23 1.48 17.90
N LYS A 189 9.25 1.67 18.74
CA LYS A 189 10.31 0.67 18.95
C LYS A 189 9.81 -0.64 19.55
N GLU A 190 8.75 -0.61 20.36
CA GLU A 190 8.19 -1.83 20.95
C GLU A 190 7.40 -2.62 19.91
N GLU A 191 6.64 -1.92 19.06
CA GLU A 191 5.95 -2.50 17.91
C GLU A 191 6.94 -3.12 16.93
N MET A 192 8.08 -2.47 16.70
CA MET A 192 9.14 -3.02 15.85
C MET A 192 9.66 -4.36 16.39
N LYS A 193 9.86 -4.50 17.71
CA LYS A 193 10.27 -5.78 18.31
C LYS A 193 9.24 -6.89 18.09
N ILE A 194 7.94 -6.56 18.18
CA ILE A 194 6.85 -7.52 17.94
C ILE A 194 6.87 -7.96 16.48
N VAL A 195 6.91 -7.00 15.56
CA VAL A 195 6.94 -7.24 14.12
C VAL A 195 8.13 -8.10 13.71
N GLU A 196 9.30 -7.91 14.32
CA GLU A 196 10.49 -8.72 14.05
C GLU A 196 10.41 -10.12 14.65
N ASN A 197 10.02 -10.24 15.92
CA ASN A 197 10.32 -11.45 16.70
C ASN A 197 9.11 -12.28 17.13
N ASP A 198 7.90 -11.71 17.17
CA ASP A 198 6.73 -12.46 17.65
C ASP A 198 6.33 -13.53 16.61
N PRO A 199 6.16 -14.81 16.99
CA PRO A 199 5.76 -15.86 16.05
C PRO A 199 4.31 -15.74 15.56
N ASP A 200 3.47 -14.96 16.27
CA ASP A 200 2.06 -14.77 15.93
C ASP A 200 1.88 -13.61 14.94
N PHE A 201 1.46 -13.95 13.73
CA PHE A 201 1.22 -12.97 12.67
C PHE A 201 0.07 -12.00 12.94
N GLU A 202 -0.90 -12.35 13.79
CA GLU A 202 -1.93 -11.39 14.19
C GLU A 202 -1.36 -10.31 15.11
N LYS A 203 -0.44 -10.66 16.01
CA LYS A 203 0.26 -9.66 16.82
C LYS A 203 1.20 -8.81 15.98
N LYS A 204 1.90 -9.41 15.02
CA LYS A 204 2.68 -8.65 14.03
C LYS A 204 1.77 -7.68 13.25
N ARG A 205 0.54 -8.09 12.90
CA ARG A 205 -0.45 -7.25 12.18
C ARG A 205 -0.82 -6.03 13.01
N GLU A 206 -1.23 -6.24 14.26
CA GLU A 206 -1.60 -5.15 15.18
C GLU A 206 -0.45 -4.17 15.39
N ALA A 207 0.76 -4.67 15.62
CA ALA A 207 1.95 -3.82 15.76
C ALA A 207 2.26 -3.05 14.46
N SER A 208 2.09 -3.67 13.29
CA SER A 208 2.31 -2.99 12.00
C SER A 208 1.28 -1.88 11.71
N GLU A 209 0.05 -2.01 12.22
CA GLU A 209 -0.98 -0.98 12.13
C GLU A 209 -0.61 0.26 12.95
N ILE A 210 -0.05 0.06 14.14
CA ILE A 210 0.44 1.17 14.98
C ILE A 210 1.61 1.89 14.30
N ILE A 211 2.57 1.14 13.74
CA ILE A 211 3.70 1.71 12.99
C ILE A 211 3.19 2.53 11.79
N GLU A 212 2.28 1.97 10.99
CA GLU A 212 1.71 2.69 9.84
C GLU A 212 0.96 3.96 10.29
N HIS A 213 0.18 3.89 11.36
CA HIS A 213 -0.54 5.05 11.89
C HIS A 213 0.41 6.16 12.35
N TYR A 214 1.54 5.80 12.97
CA TYR A 214 2.60 6.77 13.28
C TYR A 214 3.11 7.48 12.03
N PHE A 215 3.46 6.72 10.98
CA PHE A 215 3.92 7.30 9.72
C PHE A 215 2.86 8.13 9.00
N GLY A 216 1.57 7.80 9.15
CA GLY A 216 0.47 8.61 8.62
C GLY A 216 0.40 10.03 9.22
N ASN A 217 0.88 10.20 10.45
CA ASN A 217 0.79 11.47 11.18
C ASN A 217 2.12 12.25 11.20
N ILE A 218 3.24 11.60 10.87
CA ILE A 218 4.59 12.15 11.11
C ILE A 218 4.90 13.41 10.31
N ILE A 219 4.39 13.52 9.08
CA ILE A 219 4.66 14.66 8.19
C ILE A 219 4.07 15.95 8.75
N GLY A 220 2.82 15.90 9.24
CA GLY A 220 2.13 17.06 9.81
C GLY A 220 2.68 17.50 11.18
N GLN A 221 3.51 16.68 11.82
CA GLN A 221 4.11 16.99 13.13
C GLN A 221 5.55 17.49 13.02
N GLU A 222 6.30 17.05 12.01
CA GLU A 222 7.76 17.25 11.92
C GLU A 222 8.20 18.24 10.82
N ILE A 223 7.31 18.61 9.90
CA ILE A 223 7.58 19.63 8.87
C ILE A 223 6.77 20.88 9.23
N ASP A 224 7.45 21.97 9.56
CA ASP A 224 6.81 23.24 9.91
C ASP A 224 6.38 24.03 8.65
N GLU A 225 5.53 25.06 8.85
CA GLU A 225 5.01 25.90 7.76
C GLU A 225 6.13 26.59 6.97
N GLU A 226 7.23 26.98 7.62
CA GLU A 226 8.39 27.62 6.96
C GLU A 226 9.16 26.63 6.07
N GLU A 227 9.35 25.38 6.51
CA GLU A 227 9.92 24.30 5.71
C GLU A 227 9.00 23.91 4.54
N MET A 228 7.68 23.98 4.73
CA MET A 228 6.69 23.73 3.66
C MET A 228 6.66 24.86 2.63
N GLU A 229 6.70 26.11 3.04
CA GLU A 229 6.76 27.29 2.14
C GLU A 229 8.07 27.34 1.32
N GLY A 230 9.15 26.77 1.86
CA GLY A 230 10.46 26.66 1.18
C GLY A 230 10.57 25.51 0.17
N LEU A 231 9.57 24.62 0.06
CA LEU A 231 9.57 23.48 -0.87
C LEU A 231 9.35 23.95 -2.32
N ASN A 232 10.43 24.36 -2.99
CA ASN A 232 10.44 24.49 -4.44
C ASN A 232 10.80 23.12 -5.08
N VAL A 233 10.06 22.69 -6.10
CA VAL A 233 10.29 21.45 -6.89
C VAL A 233 11.75 21.34 -7.34
N GLN A 234 12.40 22.47 -7.63
CA GLN A 234 13.80 22.54 -8.05
C GLN A 234 14.81 22.23 -6.92
N ASN A 235 14.39 22.31 -5.65
CA ASN A 235 15.22 22.13 -4.46
C ASN A 235 14.94 20.81 -3.71
N ILE A 236 13.85 20.11 -4.04
CA ILE A 236 13.53 18.80 -3.47
C ILE A 236 14.54 17.77 -4.02
N ASN A 237 15.27 17.13 -3.12
CA ASN A 237 16.20 16.05 -3.45
C ASN A 237 16.08 14.90 -2.45
N GLU A 238 16.85 13.83 -2.64
CA GLU A 238 16.77 12.62 -1.80
C GLU A 238 17.01 12.87 -0.30
N ARG A 239 17.63 13.99 0.07
CA ARG A 239 17.91 14.38 1.46
C ARG A 239 16.83 15.28 2.06
N SER A 240 15.85 15.72 1.27
CA SER A 240 14.74 16.51 1.78
C SER A 240 13.91 15.68 2.76
N LYS A 241 13.58 16.24 3.93
CA LYS A 241 12.79 15.56 4.98
C LYS A 241 11.51 14.92 4.43
N ILE A 242 10.79 15.64 3.57
CA ILE A 242 9.56 15.13 2.93
C ILE A 242 9.81 13.86 2.10
N VAL A 243 10.94 13.75 1.41
CA VAL A 243 11.31 12.55 0.64
C VAL A 243 11.69 11.41 1.58
N ILE A 244 12.43 11.71 2.65
CA ILE A 244 12.82 10.72 3.67
C ILE A 244 11.58 10.15 4.38
N PHE A 245 10.65 11.00 4.81
CA PHE A 245 9.43 10.58 5.49
C PHE A 245 8.46 9.85 4.56
N ASN A 246 8.30 10.30 3.31
CA ASN A 246 7.51 9.56 2.32
C ASN A 246 8.08 8.16 2.05
N LYS A 247 9.40 7.99 2.03
CA LYS A 247 10.02 6.65 1.96
C LYS A 247 9.62 5.80 3.17
N GLY A 248 9.62 6.37 4.36
CA GLY A 248 9.14 5.71 5.59
C GLY A 248 7.69 5.24 5.48
N ILE A 249 6.77 6.15 5.09
CA ILE A 249 5.35 5.86 4.86
C ILE A 249 5.18 4.70 3.87
N MET A 250 5.84 4.76 2.71
CA MET A 250 5.73 3.70 1.70
C MET A 250 6.24 2.35 2.22
N ILE A 251 7.31 2.34 3.03
CA ILE A 251 7.83 1.10 3.63
C ILE A 251 6.86 0.55 4.67
N SER A 252 6.28 1.40 5.54
CA SER A 252 5.33 0.96 6.57
C SER A 252 4.02 0.45 5.97
N GLU A 253 3.52 1.08 4.91
CA GLU A 253 2.34 0.59 4.19
C GLU A 253 2.59 -0.75 3.49
N GLU A 254 3.75 -0.92 2.83
CA GLU A 254 4.17 -2.22 2.26
C GLU A 254 4.26 -3.29 3.36
N LEU A 255 4.79 -2.93 4.53
CA LEU A 255 4.96 -3.84 5.65
C LEU A 255 3.62 -4.31 6.22
N ARG A 256 2.71 -3.38 6.54
CA ARG A 256 1.36 -3.70 7.02
C ARG A 256 0.62 -4.57 6.03
N GLY A 257 0.60 -4.17 4.75
CA GLY A 257 -0.09 -4.92 3.69
C GLY A 257 0.41 -6.36 3.57
N LYS A 258 1.73 -6.57 3.63
CA LYS A 258 2.32 -7.91 3.65
C LYS A 258 1.95 -8.71 4.88
N ILE A 259 2.09 -8.14 6.08
CA ILE A 259 1.80 -8.86 7.32
C ILE A 259 0.33 -9.25 7.39
N GLU A 260 -0.59 -8.36 7.01
CA GLU A 260 -2.02 -8.67 6.98
C GLU A 260 -2.31 -9.82 6.00
N LEU A 261 -1.75 -9.78 4.79
CA LEU A 261 -1.91 -10.85 3.81
C LEU A 261 -1.33 -12.19 4.30
N ILE A 262 -0.14 -12.17 4.89
CA ILE A 262 0.49 -13.35 5.48
C ILE A 262 -0.39 -13.91 6.60
N SER A 263 -0.96 -13.04 7.45
CA SER A 263 -1.83 -13.46 8.54
C SER A 263 -3.10 -14.15 8.03
N GLN A 264 -3.69 -13.68 6.93
CA GLN A 264 -4.83 -14.35 6.28
C GLN A 264 -4.45 -15.73 5.73
N ILE A 265 -3.22 -15.88 5.19
CA ILE A 265 -2.69 -17.18 4.76
C ILE A 265 -2.52 -18.12 5.96
N TYR A 266 -2.05 -17.63 7.11
CA TYR A 266 -1.88 -18.48 8.30
C TYR A 266 -3.18 -18.86 9.00
N LYS A 267 -4.18 -17.98 9.03
CA LYS A 267 -5.52 -18.28 9.59
C LYS A 267 -6.17 -19.51 8.94
N ASN A 268 -5.83 -19.78 7.68
CA ASN A 268 -6.33 -20.94 6.93
C ASN A 268 -5.28 -22.08 6.82
N SER A 269 -4.21 -22.02 7.61
CA SER A 269 -3.06 -22.95 7.54
C SER A 269 -3.35 -24.41 7.90
N ASN A 270 -4.54 -24.70 8.43
CA ASN A 270 -4.97 -26.03 8.84
C ASN A 270 -5.08 -27.00 7.65
N GLN A 271 -5.09 -26.46 6.43
CA GLN A 271 -5.20 -27.21 5.18
C GLN A 271 -3.85 -27.76 4.68
N PHE A 272 -2.73 -27.23 5.18
CA PHE A 272 -1.39 -27.63 4.76
C PHE A 272 -0.92 -28.88 5.49
N LYS A 273 0.01 -29.59 4.86
CA LYS A 273 0.66 -30.73 5.47
C LYS A 273 1.52 -30.25 6.63
N LYS A 274 1.23 -30.73 7.84
CA LYS A 274 2.11 -30.54 8.99
C LYS A 274 3.07 -31.71 9.05
N SER A 275 4.35 -31.42 9.25
CA SER A 275 5.33 -32.44 9.56
C SER A 275 4.88 -33.18 10.84
N ASN A 276 4.58 -34.48 10.74
CA ASN A 276 4.39 -35.33 11.90
C ASN A 276 5.74 -35.49 12.58
N ILE A 277 6.04 -34.64 13.56
CA ILE A 277 7.08 -34.90 14.56
C ILE A 277 6.41 -35.58 15.75
#